data_AF-R7HG89-F1
#
_entry.id   AF-R7HG89-F1
#
_cell.length_a   1.000
_cell.length_b   1.000
_cell.length_c   1.000
_cell.angle_alpha   90.00
_cell.angle_beta   90.00
_cell.angle_gamma   90.00
#
_symmetry.space_group_name_H-M   'P 1'
#
loop_
_entity.id
_entity.type
_entity.pdbx_description
1 polymer ?
#
loop_
_entity_poly.entity_id
_entity_poly.type
_entity_poly.pdbx_seq_one_letter_code
_entity_poly.pdbx_strand_id
1 'polypeptide(L)'
;MKNIKILLLIILLMPIGVYAQRGCCSHHGGEAGCSSDGRKICVDGTISPTCICTPEKVDVYGCTDSSASNYNPNATINNGTCVYDVLGCMDKEAKNYNENATKDDNSCEYYILGCTDSNAKNYNKDADKDDGSCKYDIKGCMDSSAENYNKNATVDDGSCSYPSKTETSNGEIIGGLLTVGLAVGGYQAIRKYKKK
;
A
#
# COMPACT_ATOMS: atom_id res chain seq x y z
N MET A 1 115.34 -16.61 31.42
CA MET A 1 115.41 -15.79 30.19
C MET A 1 114.68 -16.58 29.10
N LYS A 2 113.57 -16.20 28.46
CA LYS A 2 112.88 -14.92 28.24
C LYS A 2 111.38 -15.24 28.02
N ASN A 3 110.54 -14.54 28.77
CA ASN A 3 109.32 -13.83 28.36
C ASN A 3 108.29 -14.52 27.43
N ILE A 4 107.28 -15.11 28.06
CA ILE A 4 105.84 -14.75 27.94
C ILE A 4 105.48 -13.93 26.69
N LYS A 5 104.71 -14.54 25.78
CA LYS A 5 103.63 -13.84 25.06
C LYS A 5 102.38 -14.71 25.10
N ILE A 6 101.60 -14.48 26.15
CA ILE A 6 100.19 -14.81 26.27
C ILE A 6 99.52 -14.19 25.03
N LEU A 7 99.13 -15.04 24.06
CA LEU A 7 98.30 -14.63 22.95
C LEU A 7 96.90 -14.41 23.52
N LEU A 8 96.69 -13.18 23.98
CA LEU A 8 95.46 -12.70 24.59
C LEU A 8 94.27 -12.94 23.66
N LEU A 9 93.36 -13.75 24.17
CA LEU A 9 91.93 -13.76 23.87
C LEU A 9 91.39 -12.32 24.02
N ILE A 10 91.30 -11.55 22.93
CA ILE A 10 90.54 -10.28 22.87
C ILE A 10 89.33 -10.53 21.99
N ILE A 11 88.36 -11.27 22.54
CA ILE A 11 86.98 -11.29 22.06
C ILE A 11 86.12 -10.93 23.27
N LEU A 12 86.10 -9.65 23.64
CA LEU A 12 85.06 -9.04 24.48
C LEU A 12 85.29 -7.52 24.49
N LEU A 13 84.19 -6.78 24.35
CA LEU A 13 84.07 -5.32 24.41
C LEU A 13 84.26 -4.55 23.08
N MET A 14 83.60 -4.99 22.01
CA MET A 14 82.86 -3.95 21.29
C MET A 14 81.68 -3.59 22.19
N PRO A 15 81.47 -2.30 22.55
CA PRO A 15 80.20 -1.93 23.14
C PRO A 15 79.16 -2.40 22.12
N ILE A 16 78.22 -3.23 22.57
CA ILE A 16 76.96 -3.43 21.86
C ILE A 16 76.33 -2.03 21.92
N GLY A 17 76.80 -1.14 21.05
CA GLY A 17 76.23 0.16 20.83
C GLY A 17 74.79 -0.18 20.51
N VAL A 18 73.90 0.23 21.39
CA VAL A 18 72.47 0.14 21.21
C VAL A 18 72.23 0.65 19.80
N TYR A 19 72.02 -0.27 18.86
CA TYR A 19 71.59 0.05 17.52
C TYR A 19 70.16 0.50 17.71
N ALA A 20 69.99 1.76 18.13
CA ALA A 20 68.73 2.46 17.99
C ALA A 20 68.53 2.49 16.47
N GLN A 21 67.68 1.58 15.97
CA GLN A 21 67.24 1.62 14.59
C GLN A 21 66.73 3.03 14.37
N ARG A 22 67.42 3.79 13.51
CA ARG A 22 67.08 5.19 13.26
C ARG A 22 65.66 5.21 12.69
N GLY A 23 64.72 5.72 13.47
CA GLY A 23 63.34 5.90 13.03
C GLY A 23 63.24 6.90 11.88
N CYS A 24 62.08 6.95 11.23
CA CYS A 24 61.84 7.89 10.16
C CYS A 24 61.99 9.34 10.64
N CYS A 25 62.54 10.20 9.77
CA CYS A 25 62.77 11.61 10.07
C CYS A 25 63.64 11.88 11.32
N SER A 26 64.47 10.93 11.78
CA SER A 26 65.27 11.08 13.00
C SER A 26 66.25 12.26 12.99
N HIS A 27 66.63 12.75 11.80
CA HIS A 27 67.49 13.93 11.63
C HIS A 27 66.73 15.20 11.23
N HIS A 28 65.43 15.06 10.97
CA HIS A 28 64.55 16.10 10.45
C HIS A 28 63.52 16.52 11.51
N GLY A 29 63.89 16.39 12.79
CA GLY A 29 63.04 16.74 13.92
C GLY A 29 61.91 15.76 14.23
N GLY A 30 61.87 14.59 13.58
CA GLY A 30 60.81 13.59 13.73
C GLY A 30 59.76 13.64 12.62
N GLU A 31 58.78 12.73 12.70
CA GLU A 31 57.68 12.61 11.73
C GLU A 31 56.63 13.70 11.97
N ALA A 32 56.16 14.36 10.90
CA ALA A 32 55.16 15.42 10.95
C ALA A 32 53.87 15.11 10.17
N GLY A 33 53.91 14.18 9.21
CA GLY A 33 52.71 13.85 8.44
C GLY A 33 52.94 12.82 7.33
N CYS A 34 51.97 12.75 6.42
CA CYS A 34 52.00 11.88 5.26
C CYS A 34 51.73 12.69 4.00
N SER A 35 52.57 12.51 2.98
CA SER A 35 52.39 13.11 1.66
C SER A 35 51.34 12.33 0.86
N SER A 36 50.72 12.97 -0.14
CA SER A 36 49.68 12.37 -0.98
C SER A 36 50.16 11.18 -1.81
N ASP A 37 51.48 11.02 -1.96
CA ASP A 37 52.15 9.88 -2.59
C ASP A 37 52.55 8.77 -1.60
N GLY A 38 52.12 8.87 -0.34
CA GLY A 38 52.35 7.86 0.69
C GLY A 38 53.75 7.90 1.31
N ARG A 39 54.47 9.02 1.26
CA ARG A 39 55.78 9.18 1.93
C ARG A 39 55.69 10.05 3.18
N LYS A 40 56.45 9.71 4.23
CA LYS A 40 56.45 10.45 5.51
C LYS A 40 56.99 11.88 5.30
N ILE A 41 56.26 12.87 5.79
CA ILE A 41 56.71 14.27 5.88
C ILE A 41 57.38 14.45 7.24
N CYS A 42 58.54 15.12 7.26
CA CYS A 42 59.29 15.42 8.48
C CYS A 42 58.96 16.83 9.02
N VAL A 43 59.32 17.12 10.28
CA VAL A 43 59.01 18.41 10.94
C VAL A 43 59.62 19.61 10.23
N ASP A 44 60.74 19.43 9.55
CA ASP A 44 61.37 20.47 8.73
C ASP A 44 60.74 20.66 7.33
N GLY A 45 59.67 19.92 7.02
CA GLY A 45 58.95 19.97 5.75
C GLY A 45 59.54 19.07 4.65
N THR A 46 60.65 18.37 4.89
CA THR A 46 61.22 17.43 3.91
C THR A 46 60.42 16.11 3.86
N ILE A 47 60.48 15.42 2.72
CA ILE A 47 59.82 14.12 2.54
C ILE A 47 60.87 13.02 2.65
N SER A 48 60.62 12.02 3.50
CA SER A 48 61.49 10.86 3.62
C SER A 48 61.43 10.01 2.34
N PRO A 49 62.56 9.73 1.67
CA PRO A 49 62.57 8.93 0.44
C PRO A 49 62.34 7.43 0.69
N THR A 50 62.55 6.97 1.93
CA THR A 50 62.52 5.55 2.30
C THR A 50 61.36 5.20 3.23
N CYS A 51 60.82 6.18 3.95
CA CYS A 51 59.72 5.93 4.88
C CYS A 51 58.37 6.17 4.21
N ILE A 52 57.61 5.08 4.11
CA ILE A 52 56.25 5.07 3.59
C ILE A 52 55.28 5.28 4.75
N CYS A 53 54.24 6.05 4.49
CA CYS A 53 53.05 6.13 5.31
C CYS A 53 51.87 5.70 4.47
N THR A 54 50.97 4.96 5.08
CA THR A 54 49.60 4.92 4.58
C THR A 54 48.94 6.20 5.11
N PRO A 55 48.37 7.08 4.25
CA PRO A 55 47.44 8.08 4.76
C PRO A 55 46.41 7.33 5.58
N GLU A 56 46.16 7.77 6.82
CA GLU A 56 45.17 7.13 7.68
C GLU A 56 43.89 7.01 6.87
N LYS A 57 43.45 5.75 6.65
CA LYS A 57 42.25 5.47 5.90
C LYS A 57 41.13 6.24 6.59
N VAL A 58 40.60 7.26 5.95
CA VAL A 58 39.49 8.03 6.51
C VAL A 58 38.29 7.10 6.52
N ASP A 59 37.84 6.74 7.72
CA ASP A 59 36.63 5.98 7.91
C ASP A 59 35.44 6.89 7.63
N VAL A 60 34.73 6.60 6.54
CA VAL A 60 33.52 7.30 6.15
C VAL A 60 32.36 6.42 6.56
N TYR A 61 31.62 6.85 7.57
CA TYR A 61 30.46 6.15 8.09
C TYR A 61 29.23 6.44 7.22
N GLY A 62 28.44 5.40 6.91
CA GLY A 62 27.17 5.54 6.19
C GLY A 62 26.63 4.18 5.76
N CYS A 63 25.49 4.17 5.06
CA CYS A 63 24.95 2.93 4.53
C CYS A 63 25.80 2.44 3.34
N THR A 64 26.33 1.22 3.41
CA THR A 64 27.14 0.61 2.35
C THR A 64 26.35 -0.32 1.44
N ASP A 65 25.05 -0.49 1.69
CA ASP A 65 24.17 -1.36 0.91
C ASP A 65 23.51 -0.56 -0.23
N SER A 66 23.79 -0.93 -1.48
CA SER A 66 23.26 -0.25 -2.67
C SER A 66 21.75 -0.39 -2.87
N SER A 67 21.10 -1.30 -2.14
CA SER A 67 19.65 -1.46 -2.17
C SER A 67 18.90 -0.53 -1.21
N ALA A 68 19.62 0.14 -0.30
CA ALA A 68 19.04 1.10 0.63
C ALA A 68 18.85 2.48 -0.02
N SER A 69 17.79 3.18 0.34
CA SER A 69 17.42 4.50 -0.19
C SER A 69 18.41 5.60 0.21
N ASN A 70 19.21 5.38 1.25
CA ASN A 70 20.28 6.26 1.71
C ASN A 70 21.69 5.67 1.53
N TYR A 71 21.87 4.79 0.54
CA TYR A 71 23.19 4.28 0.14
C TYR A 71 24.19 5.42 -0.08
N ASN A 72 25.37 5.31 0.54
CA ASN A 72 26.49 6.22 0.34
C ASN A 72 27.65 5.47 -0.33
N PRO A 73 27.95 5.73 -1.62
CA PRO A 73 29.03 5.04 -2.33
C PRO A 73 30.43 5.36 -1.79
N ASN A 74 30.58 6.42 -0.99
CA ASN A 74 31.86 6.77 -0.35
C ASN A 74 32.00 6.16 1.06
N ALA A 75 30.96 5.53 1.61
CA ALA A 75 31.03 4.92 2.94
C ALA A 75 31.95 3.70 2.90
N THR A 76 32.92 3.69 3.82
CA THR A 76 33.87 2.58 3.99
C THR A 76 33.55 1.71 5.20
N ILE A 77 32.64 2.17 6.07
CA ILE A 77 32.13 1.44 7.24
C ILE A 77 30.61 1.61 7.32
N ASN A 78 29.89 0.49 7.40
CA ASN A 78 28.46 0.51 7.67
C ASN A 78 28.20 0.90 9.13
N ASN A 79 27.43 1.96 9.33
CA ASN A 79 27.04 2.46 10.65
C ASN A 79 25.64 2.00 11.09
N GLY A 80 25.00 1.12 10.32
CA GLY A 80 23.66 0.59 10.63
C GLY A 80 22.52 1.56 10.35
N THR A 81 22.78 2.70 9.69
CA THR A 81 21.73 3.69 9.39
C THR A 81 21.02 3.43 8.07
N CYS A 82 21.15 2.25 7.45
CA CYS A 82 20.50 1.94 6.18
C CYS A 82 18.97 2.05 6.29
N VAL A 83 18.36 2.79 5.36
CA VAL A 83 16.92 2.95 5.23
C VAL A 83 16.49 2.18 4.00
N TYR A 84 15.58 1.24 4.18
CA TYR A 84 15.05 0.43 3.09
C TYR A 84 13.62 0.86 2.77
N ASP A 85 13.28 0.80 1.48
CA ASP A 85 11.92 1.04 1.06
C ASP A 85 11.00 -0.06 1.61
N VAL A 86 9.89 0.35 2.23
CA VAL A 86 8.78 -0.56 2.55
C VAL A 86 7.89 -0.62 1.32
N LEU A 87 7.86 -1.78 0.67
CA LEU A 87 7.03 -2.00 -0.51
C LEU A 87 5.57 -2.25 -0.10
N GLY A 88 4.65 -1.72 -0.91
CA GLY A 88 3.23 -2.03 -0.83
C GLY A 88 2.37 -1.00 -1.53
N CYS A 89 1.06 -1.29 -1.63
CA CYS A 89 0.11 -0.37 -2.23
C CYS A 89 -0.01 0.94 -1.45
N MET A 90 0.22 2.07 -2.12
CA MET A 90 0.14 3.42 -1.52
C MET A 90 -1.22 4.11 -1.74
N ASP A 91 -2.14 3.49 -2.47
CA ASP A 91 -3.48 4.03 -2.74
C ASP A 91 -4.46 3.71 -1.60
N LYS A 92 -5.03 4.75 -0.98
CA LYS A 92 -5.98 4.63 0.15
C LYS A 92 -7.33 4.01 -0.24
N GLU A 93 -7.68 4.00 -1.52
CA GLU A 93 -8.93 3.41 -2.01
C GLU A 93 -8.80 1.91 -2.30
N ALA A 94 -7.58 1.37 -2.33
CA ALA A 94 -7.31 -0.04 -2.53
C ALA A 94 -7.62 -0.88 -1.27
N LYS A 95 -7.99 -2.15 -1.49
CA LYS A 95 -8.25 -3.13 -0.43
C LYS A 95 -7.02 -3.43 0.42
N ASN A 96 -5.85 -3.44 -0.20
CA ASN A 96 -4.57 -3.78 0.40
C ASN A 96 -3.68 -2.55 0.61
N TYR A 97 -4.28 -1.36 0.81
CA TYR A 97 -3.55 -0.17 1.18
C TYR A 97 -2.62 -0.42 2.37
N ASN A 98 -1.35 -0.07 2.22
CA ASN A 98 -0.35 -0.14 3.27
C ASN A 98 0.10 1.27 3.65
N GLU A 99 -0.35 1.75 4.82
CA GLU A 99 0.01 3.08 5.33
C GLU A 99 1.49 3.26 5.62
N ASN A 100 2.23 2.16 5.80
CA ASN A 100 3.67 2.18 6.07
C ASN A 100 4.51 2.04 4.79
N ALA A 101 3.88 1.83 3.62
CA ALA A 101 4.62 1.73 2.37
C ALA A 101 5.30 3.07 2.06
N THR A 102 6.61 3.02 1.82
CA THR A 102 7.41 4.16 1.39
C THR A 102 7.64 4.15 -0.12
N LYS A 103 7.27 3.06 -0.79
CA LYS A 103 7.37 2.90 -2.24
C LYS A 103 6.30 1.95 -2.77
N ASP A 104 5.61 2.41 -3.80
CA ASP A 104 4.60 1.62 -4.48
C ASP A 104 5.23 0.48 -5.27
N ASP A 105 4.70 -0.72 -5.08
CA ASP A 105 5.10 -1.94 -5.79
C ASP A 105 4.09 -2.38 -6.85
N ASN A 106 3.05 -1.57 -7.10
CA ASN A 106 1.93 -1.87 -8.00
C ASN A 106 1.13 -3.12 -7.58
N SER A 107 1.15 -3.49 -6.30
CA SER A 107 0.35 -4.60 -5.78
C SER A 107 -1.11 -4.24 -5.50
N CYS A 108 -1.53 -2.99 -5.73
CA CYS A 108 -2.86 -2.50 -5.38
C CYS A 108 -4.00 -3.36 -5.95
N GLU A 109 -4.88 -3.83 -5.05
CA GLU A 109 -6.10 -4.57 -5.37
C GLU A 109 -7.33 -3.69 -5.08
N TYR A 110 -8.26 -3.61 -6.02
CA TYR A 110 -9.43 -2.73 -5.90
C TYR A 110 -10.73 -3.51 -5.68
N TYR A 111 -11.74 -2.81 -5.17
CA TYR A 111 -13.11 -3.33 -5.07
C TYR A 111 -13.73 -3.46 -6.45
N ILE A 112 -14.31 -4.62 -6.74
CA ILE A 112 -15.22 -4.78 -7.86
C ILE A 112 -16.55 -4.15 -7.43
N LEU A 113 -16.93 -3.07 -8.11
CA LEU A 113 -18.17 -2.35 -7.85
C LEU A 113 -19.34 -3.01 -8.58
N GLY A 114 -20.50 -3.04 -7.93
CA GLY A 114 -21.75 -3.47 -8.52
C GLY A 114 -22.79 -3.85 -7.48
N CYS A 115 -24.02 -4.12 -7.92
CA CYS A 115 -25.09 -4.47 -7.00
C CYS A 115 -24.81 -5.79 -6.27
N THR A 116 -24.82 -5.75 -4.93
CA THR A 116 -24.54 -6.92 -4.07
C THR A 116 -25.80 -7.62 -3.54
N ASP A 117 -27.00 -7.07 -3.77
CA ASP A 117 -28.26 -7.70 -3.37
C ASP A 117 -28.70 -8.77 -4.38
N SER A 118 -28.76 -10.03 -3.95
CA SER A 118 -29.19 -11.18 -4.76
C SER A 118 -30.63 -11.10 -5.26
N ASN A 119 -31.47 -10.24 -4.68
CA ASN A 119 -32.84 -10.02 -5.11
C ASN A 119 -32.97 -8.94 -6.20
N ALA A 120 -31.91 -8.18 -6.47
CA ALA A 120 -31.91 -7.17 -7.52
C ALA A 120 -31.73 -7.83 -8.91
N LYS A 121 -32.32 -7.20 -9.94
CA LYS A 121 -32.24 -7.69 -11.32
C LYS A 121 -30.83 -7.67 -11.90
N ASN A 122 -29.98 -6.79 -11.40
CA ASN A 122 -28.59 -6.62 -11.83
C ASN A 122 -27.60 -7.04 -10.75
N TYR A 123 -27.98 -8.00 -9.90
CA TYR A 123 -27.07 -8.61 -8.94
C TYR A 123 -25.77 -9.06 -9.63
N ASN A 124 -24.64 -8.62 -9.09
CA ASN A 124 -23.32 -9.05 -9.52
C ASN A 124 -22.67 -9.87 -8.39
N LYS A 125 -22.58 -11.19 -8.59
CA LYS A 125 -21.95 -12.10 -7.61
C LYS A 125 -20.46 -11.85 -7.38
N ASP A 126 -19.81 -11.19 -8.34
CA ASP A 126 -18.38 -10.89 -8.29
C ASP A 126 -18.12 -9.48 -7.72
N ALA A 127 -19.18 -8.71 -7.40
CA ALA A 127 -19.03 -7.41 -6.75
C ALA A 127 -18.68 -7.57 -5.27
N ASP A 128 -17.64 -6.85 -4.85
CA ASP A 128 -17.19 -6.81 -3.46
C ASP A 128 -17.85 -5.68 -2.67
N LYS A 129 -18.31 -4.63 -3.36
CA LYS A 129 -18.86 -3.43 -2.74
C LYS A 129 -20.01 -2.90 -3.58
N ASP A 130 -21.13 -2.65 -2.90
CA ASP A 130 -22.31 -2.06 -3.52
C ASP A 130 -22.01 -0.64 -4.00
N ASP A 131 -22.37 -0.36 -5.25
CA ASP A 131 -22.25 0.94 -5.89
C ASP A 131 -23.59 1.69 -5.96
N GLY A 132 -24.64 1.12 -5.38
CA GLY A 132 -25.99 1.69 -5.41
C GLY A 132 -26.68 1.53 -6.76
N SER A 133 -26.13 0.74 -7.68
CA SER A 133 -26.73 0.49 -8.99
C SER A 133 -27.89 -0.50 -8.97
N CYS A 134 -28.21 -1.11 -7.82
CA CYS A 134 -29.26 -2.13 -7.69
C CYS A 134 -30.61 -1.68 -8.27
N LYS A 135 -31.17 -2.52 -9.15
CA LYS A 135 -32.46 -2.32 -9.82
C LYS A 135 -33.44 -3.37 -9.32
N TYR A 136 -34.56 -2.91 -8.77
CA TYR A 136 -35.63 -3.76 -8.27
C TYR A 136 -36.87 -3.65 -9.14
N ASP A 137 -37.75 -4.65 -8.99
CA ASP A 137 -39.09 -4.55 -9.53
C ASP A 137 -39.92 -3.51 -8.79
N ILE A 138 -40.56 -2.64 -9.55
CA ILE A 138 -41.57 -1.73 -9.03
C ILE A 138 -42.89 -2.49 -9.07
N LYS A 139 -43.40 -2.85 -7.89
CA LYS A 139 -44.67 -3.54 -7.73
C LYS A 139 -45.83 -2.56 -7.83
N GLY A 140 -46.88 -2.95 -8.53
CA GLY A 140 -48.14 -2.21 -8.58
C GLY A 140 -49.02 -2.68 -9.73
N CYS A 141 -50.27 -2.22 -9.75
CA CYS A 141 -51.22 -2.58 -10.81
C CYS A 141 -50.73 -2.10 -12.20
N MET A 142 -50.62 -3.03 -13.15
CA MET A 142 -50.20 -2.74 -14.53
C MET A 142 -51.38 -2.58 -15.52
N ASP A 143 -52.62 -2.80 -15.08
CA ASP A 143 -53.81 -2.63 -15.93
C ASP A 143 -54.23 -1.16 -16.00
N SER A 144 -54.17 -0.57 -17.20
CA SER A 144 -54.53 0.83 -17.43
C SER A 144 -56.02 1.16 -17.23
N SER A 145 -56.87 0.15 -17.09
CA SER A 145 -58.30 0.30 -16.79
C SER A 145 -58.64 0.24 -15.28
N ALA A 146 -57.66 -0.08 -14.43
CA ALA A 146 -57.83 -0.08 -12.98
C ALA A 146 -57.69 1.34 -12.39
N GLU A 147 -58.38 1.60 -11.28
CA GLU A 147 -58.36 2.91 -10.60
C GLU A 147 -56.99 3.24 -10.00
N ASN A 148 -56.22 2.22 -9.63
CA ASN A 148 -54.89 2.32 -9.04
C ASN A 148 -53.77 1.89 -10.00
N TYR A 149 -53.98 2.03 -11.31
CA TYR A 149 -52.95 1.79 -12.32
C TYR A 149 -51.66 2.57 -12.01
N ASN A 150 -50.54 1.86 -11.93
CA ASN A 150 -49.20 2.41 -11.77
C ASN A 150 -48.40 2.23 -13.04
N LYS A 151 -48.27 3.30 -13.85
CA LYS A 151 -47.48 3.28 -15.09
C LYS A 151 -45.98 2.97 -14.90
N ASN A 152 -45.47 3.11 -13.69
CA ASN A 152 -44.07 2.82 -13.37
C ASN A 152 -43.89 1.39 -12.85
N ALA A 153 -44.97 0.63 -12.61
CA ALA A 153 -44.86 -0.76 -12.19
C ALA A 153 -44.21 -1.59 -13.30
N THR A 154 -43.20 -2.36 -12.92
CA THR A 154 -42.52 -3.31 -13.80
C THR A 154 -43.03 -4.73 -13.61
N VAL A 155 -43.73 -4.99 -12.50
CA VAL A 155 -44.37 -6.26 -12.18
C VAL A 155 -45.73 -5.99 -11.54
N ASP A 156 -46.77 -6.63 -12.07
CA ASP A 156 -48.10 -6.62 -11.47
C ASP A 156 -48.08 -7.38 -10.15
N ASP A 157 -48.54 -6.72 -9.09
CA ASP A 157 -48.61 -7.29 -7.74
C ASP A 157 -50.01 -7.80 -7.38
N GLY A 158 -50.96 -7.73 -8.32
CA GLY A 158 -52.34 -8.16 -8.11
C GLY A 158 -53.13 -7.20 -7.24
N SER A 159 -52.64 -5.98 -7.00
CA SER A 159 -53.34 -4.95 -6.23
C SER A 159 -54.42 -4.20 -7.03
N CYS A 160 -54.63 -4.52 -8.32
CA CYS A 160 -55.58 -3.81 -9.18
C CYS A 160 -56.99 -3.73 -8.57
N SER A 161 -57.49 -2.50 -8.42
CA SER A 161 -58.83 -2.17 -7.96
C SER A 161 -59.64 -1.63 -9.14
N TYR A 162 -60.84 -2.18 -9.32
CA TYR A 162 -61.77 -1.74 -10.35
C TYR A 162 -63.02 -1.17 -9.67
N PRO A 163 -63.69 -0.19 -10.30
CA PRO A 163 -64.95 0.30 -9.78
C PRO A 163 -65.90 -0.90 -9.66
N SER A 164 -66.41 -1.12 -8.44
CA SER A 164 -67.49 -2.08 -8.25
C SER A 164 -68.60 -1.64 -9.18
N LYS A 165 -68.99 -2.49 -10.12
CA LYS A 165 -70.28 -2.30 -10.78
C LYS A 165 -71.30 -2.29 -9.65
N THR A 166 -71.80 -1.12 -9.30
CA THR A 166 -73.09 -1.02 -8.65
C THR A 166 -74.03 -1.66 -9.65
N GLU A 167 -74.29 -2.94 -9.47
CA GLU A 167 -75.52 -3.55 -9.96
C GLU A 167 -76.62 -2.71 -9.30
N THR A 168 -77.06 -1.66 -9.97
CA THR A 168 -78.43 -1.21 -9.85
C THR A 168 -79.25 -2.38 -10.36
N SER A 169 -79.46 -3.37 -9.49
CA SER A 169 -80.63 -4.20 -9.56
C SER A 169 -81.79 -3.25 -9.36
N ASN A 170 -82.27 -2.75 -10.49
CA ASN A 170 -83.40 -1.84 -10.67
C ASN A 170 -83.03 -0.39 -10.40
N GLY A 171 -83.22 0.44 -11.42
CA GLY A 171 -82.93 1.86 -11.35
C GLY A 171 -83.67 2.54 -10.21
N GLU A 172 -82.96 3.40 -9.47
CA GLU A 172 -83.42 4.75 -9.14
C GLU A 172 -82.28 5.47 -8.43
N ILE A 173 -81.99 6.67 -8.91
CA ILE A 173 -81.43 7.72 -8.07
C ILE A 173 -82.51 8.01 -7.03
N ILE A 174 -82.36 7.51 -5.80
CA ILE A 174 -83.10 8.04 -4.65
C ILE A 174 -82.56 9.42 -4.32
N GLY A 175 -83.07 10.38 -5.07
CA GLY A 175 -82.72 11.79 -5.02
C GLY A 175 -83.09 12.54 -6.30
N GLY A 176 -84.18 12.15 -6.96
CA GLY A 176 -84.62 12.80 -8.21
C GLY A 176 -85.78 12.12 -8.90
N LEU A 177 -86.88 11.92 -8.17
CA LEU A 177 -88.28 11.82 -8.64
C LEU A 177 -88.52 11.26 -10.07
N LEU A 178 -88.87 9.97 -10.21
CA LEU A 178 -89.95 9.58 -11.13
C LEU A 178 -90.55 8.21 -10.78
N THR A 179 -91.70 8.26 -10.13
CA THR A 179 -92.60 7.16 -9.78
C THR A 179 -93.05 6.34 -11.00
N VAL A 180 -92.97 5.00 -10.97
CA VAL A 180 -94.11 4.07 -11.18
C VAL A 180 -93.77 2.70 -10.55
N GLY A 181 -94.70 2.13 -9.80
CA GLY A 181 -94.49 0.96 -8.93
C GLY A 181 -94.62 -0.44 -9.56
N LEU A 182 -94.40 -1.41 -8.65
CA LEU A 182 -94.80 -2.84 -8.63
C LEU A 182 -93.81 -3.90 -9.19
N ALA A 183 -92.95 -4.40 -8.28
CA ALA A 183 -92.71 -5.80 -7.81
C ALA A 183 -92.93 -7.00 -8.79
N VAL A 184 -92.23 -8.16 -8.77
CA VAL A 184 -91.51 -8.94 -7.73
C VAL A 184 -90.60 -10.02 -8.39
N GLY A 185 -89.42 -10.32 -7.78
CA GLY A 185 -88.72 -11.64 -7.70
C GLY A 185 -88.15 -12.31 -8.99
N GLY A 186 -86.89 -12.74 -9.15
CA GLY A 186 -85.75 -13.00 -8.24
C GLY A 186 -85.04 -14.29 -8.74
N TYR A 187 -83.96 -14.17 -9.54
CA TYR A 187 -83.18 -15.31 -10.08
C TYR A 187 -81.67 -15.20 -9.80
N GLN A 188 -81.16 -16.25 -9.12
CA GLN A 188 -79.91 -16.99 -9.26
C GLN A 188 -78.51 -16.30 -9.30
N ALA A 189 -77.73 -16.64 -8.25
CA ALA A 189 -76.34 -17.12 -8.23
C ALA A 189 -75.29 -16.52 -9.20
N ILE A 190 -74.41 -15.66 -8.66
CA ILE A 190 -73.25 -15.09 -9.37
C ILE A 190 -72.05 -16.05 -9.27
N ARG A 191 -71.58 -16.56 -10.43
CA ARG A 191 -70.28 -17.25 -10.57
C ARG A 191 -69.14 -16.23 -10.54
N LYS A 192 -68.18 -16.43 -9.63
CA LYS A 192 -66.88 -15.72 -9.63
C LYS A 192 -66.10 -16.07 -10.90
N TYR A 193 -65.81 -15.08 -11.74
CA TYR A 193 -64.86 -15.24 -12.84
C TYR A 193 -63.44 -14.96 -12.35
N LYS A 194 -62.63 -16.03 -12.28
CA LYS A 194 -61.17 -15.99 -12.19
C LYS A 194 -60.66 -16.03 -13.64
N LYS A 195 -60.10 -14.94 -14.15
CA LYS A 195 -59.43 -14.96 -15.47
C LYS A 195 -57.99 -15.47 -15.28
N LYS A 196 -57.63 -16.45 -16.13
CA LYS A 196 -56.27 -16.97 -16.30
C LYS A 196 -55.35 -15.93 -16.89
#